data_AF-A0A922VMT6-F1
#
_entry.id   AF-A0A922VMT6-F1
#
_cell.length_a   1.000
_cell.length_b   1.000
_cell.length_c   1.000
_cell.angle_alpha   90.00
_cell.angle_beta   90.00
_cell.angle_gamma   90.00
#
_symmetry.space_group_name_H-M   'P 1'
#
loop_
_entity.id
_entity.type
_entity.pdbx_description
1 polymer ?
#
loop_
_entity_poly.entity_id
_entity_poly.type
_entity_poly.pdbx_seq_one_letter_code
_entity_poly.pdbx_strand_id
1 'polypeptide(L)'
;MAGEQGKRINVVLDEEHAAKLQDMASRMYVQPGTVARSLLSTAIDQVDSEAATITAILDAIPGAWERTQEGLADAEAGRVVPLDQL
;
A
#
# COMPACT_ATOMS: atom_id res chain seq x y z
N MET A 1 3.99 -11.98 24.51
CA MET A 1 5.09 -11.00 24.52
C MET A 1 6.05 -11.33 23.38
N ALA A 2 5.73 -10.89 22.16
CA ALA A 2 6.64 -10.96 21.02
C ALA A 2 6.72 -9.54 20.48
N GLY A 3 7.80 -8.82 20.82
CA GLY A 3 8.01 -7.48 20.31
C GLY A 3 8.27 -7.56 18.81
N GLU A 4 7.48 -6.83 18.02
CA GLU A 4 7.76 -6.62 16.60
C GLU A 4 9.19 -6.08 16.45
N GLN A 5 10.09 -6.91 15.91
CA GLN A 5 11.46 -6.49 15.67
C GLN A 5 11.49 -5.63 14.41
N GLY A 6 11.44 -4.31 14.60
CA GLY A 6 11.59 -3.36 13.49
C GLY A 6 12.91 -3.58 12.74
N LYS A 7 12.84 -3.69 11.41
CA LYS A 7 14.02 -3.83 10.55
C LYS A 7 14.69 -2.47 10.34
N ARG A 8 16.00 -2.39 10.58
CA ARG A 8 16.79 -1.17 10.34
C ARG A 8 17.11 -1.05 8.85
N ILE A 9 16.83 0.12 8.29
CA ILE A 9 17.14 0.46 6.89
C ILE A 9 17.93 1.78 6.91
N ASN A 10 19.05 1.82 6.19
CA ASN A 10 19.80 3.05 5.97
C ASN A 10 19.37 3.63 4.63
N VAL A 11 18.99 4.91 4.64
CA VAL A 11 18.55 5.63 3.45
C VAL A 11 19.49 6.81 3.25
N VAL A 12 19.96 6.99 2.03
CA VAL A 12 20.75 8.15 1.61
C VAL A 12 19.86 9.01 0.74
N LEU A 13 19.79 10.30 1.07
CA LEU A 13 19.08 11.30 0.28
C LEU A 13 20.12 12.16 -0.44
N ASP A 14 19.74 12.67 -1.62
CA ASP A 14 20.49 13.77 -2.21
C ASP A 14 20.34 15.06 -1.38
N GLU A 15 21.14 16.06 -1.73
CA GLU A 15 21.24 17.32 -0.99
C GLU A 15 19.91 18.09 -0.95
N GLU A 16 19.15 18.06 -2.05
CA GLU A 16 17.86 18.76 -2.14
C GLU A 16 16.82 18.14 -1.19
N HIS A 17 16.67 16.81 -1.23
CA HIS A 17 15.71 16.10 -0.38
C HIS A 17 16.14 16.11 1.09
N ALA A 18 17.45 16.06 1.36
CA ALA A 18 17.97 16.21 2.72
C ALA A 18 17.65 17.59 3.30
N ALA A 19 17.82 18.67 2.53
CA ALA A 19 17.47 20.02 2.96
C ALA A 19 15.97 20.18 3.24
N LYS A 20 15.11 19.63 2.37
CA LYS A 20 13.64 19.63 2.57
C LYS A 20 13.25 18.87 3.84
N LEU A 21 13.83 17.69 4.07
CA LEU A 21 13.59 16.91 5.28
C LEU A 21 14.00 17.67 6.55
N GLN A 22 15.15 18.34 6.50
CA GLN A 22 15.68 19.13 7.61
C GLN A 22 14.78 20.33 7.94
N ASP A 23 14.29 21.05 6.94
CA ASP A 23 13.35 22.16 7.12
C ASP A 23 12.02 21.69 7.73
N MET A 24 11.45 20.59 7.22
CA MET A 24 10.23 19.99 7.80
C MET A 24 10.41 19.61 9.27
N ALA A 25 11.51 18.92 9.59
CA ALA A 25 11.84 18.51 10.95
C ALA A 25 12.01 19.72 11.89
N SER A 26 12.64 20.79 11.39
CA SER A 26 12.90 22.02 12.15
C SER A 26 11.60 22.73 12.52
N ARG A 27 10.65 22.85 11.58
CA ARG A 27 9.33 23.46 11.82
C ARG A 27 8.48 22.67 12.82
N MET A 28 8.68 21.35 12.87
CA MET A 28 7.95 20.45 13.75
C MET A 28 8.66 20.20 15.10
N TYR A 29 9.86 20.77 15.30
CA TYR A 29 10.70 20.53 16.49
C TYR A 29 10.97 19.04 16.77
N VAL A 30 11.15 18.24 15.72
CA VAL A 30 11.45 16.80 15.82
C VAL A 30 12.76 16.46 15.11
N GLN A 31 13.28 15.26 15.38
CA GLN A 31 14.45 14.77 14.66
C GLN A 31 14.10 14.42 13.20
N PRO A 32 14.98 14.72 12.23
CA PRO A 32 14.78 14.35 10.81
C PRO A 32 14.48 12.87 10.59
N GLY A 33 15.12 12.00 11.36
CA GLY A 33 14.86 10.55 11.30
C GLY A 33 13.42 10.17 11.68
N THR A 34 12.77 10.92 12.57
CA THR A 34 11.37 10.71 12.95
C THR A 34 10.44 11.07 11.79
N VAL A 35 10.68 12.20 11.13
CA VAL A 35 9.90 12.63 9.95
C VAL A 35 10.11 11.65 8.79
N ALA A 36 11.36 11.24 8.54
CA ALA A 36 11.69 10.28 7.49
C ALA A 36 10.99 8.93 7.70
N ARG A 37 10.95 8.43 8.95
CA ARG A 37 10.22 7.20 9.29
C ARG A 37 8.73 7.33 8.96
N SER A 38 8.10 8.43 9.39
CA SER A 38 6.67 8.63 9.14
C SER A 38 6.37 8.76 7.64
N LEU A 39 7.17 9.55 6.90
CA LEU A 39 7.03 9.69 5.45
C LEU A 39 7.20 8.35 4.72
N LEU A 40 8.20 7.55 5.11
CA LEU A 40 8.42 6.23 4.51
C LEU A 40 7.26 5.27 4.80
N SER A 41 6.72 5.26 6.02
CA SER A 41 5.54 4.45 6.38
C SER A 41 4.34 4.82 5.51
N THR A 42 4.01 6.12 5.46
CA THR A 42 2.86 6.60 4.69
C THR A 42 3.03 6.34 3.19
N ALA A 43 4.25 6.42 2.66
CA ALA A 43 4.52 6.10 1.26
C ALA A 43 4.32 4.60 0.97
N ILE A 44 4.77 3.72 1.88
CA ILE A 44 4.54 2.28 1.76
C ILE A 44 3.04 1.96 1.79
N ASP A 45 2.30 2.54 2.73
CA ASP A 45 0.85 2.33 2.86
C ASP A 45 0.07 2.79 1.62
N GLN A 46 0.54 3.85 0.94
CA GLN A 46 -0.04 4.35 -0.30
C GLN A 46 0.25 3.44 -1.50
N VAL A 47 1.44 2.84 -1.58
CA VAL A 47 1.81 1.90 -2.66
C VAL A 47 1.03 0.59 -2.54
N ASP A 48 0.72 0.13 -1.33
CA ASP A 48 -0.06 -1.10 -1.10
C ASP A 48 -1.52 -0.99 -1.58
N SER A 49 -2.00 0.22 -1.86
CA SER A 49 -3.40 0.50 -2.23
C SER A 49 -3.62 0.79 -3.72
N GLU A 50 -2.59 0.70 -4.58
CA GLU A 50 -2.76 1.07 -5.99
C GLU A 50 -3.54 0.03 -6.80
N ALA A 51 -4.51 0.49 -7.59
CA ALA A 51 -5.28 -0.34 -8.52
C ALA A 51 -4.39 -1.17 -9.46
N ALA A 52 -3.18 -0.71 -9.76
CA ALA A 52 -2.17 -1.46 -10.51
C ALA A 52 -1.72 -2.73 -9.78
N THR A 53 -1.58 -2.70 -8.45
CA THR A 53 -1.25 -3.87 -7.62
C THR A 53 -2.40 -4.87 -7.61
N ILE A 54 -3.65 -4.39 -7.50
CA ILE A 54 -4.84 -5.25 -7.57
C ILE A 54 -4.97 -5.91 -8.94
N THR A 55 -4.80 -5.15 -10.03
CA THR A 55 -4.84 -5.70 -11.40
C THR A 55 -3.69 -6.69 -11.63
N ALA A 56 -2.48 -6.40 -11.17
CA ALA A 56 -1.35 -7.32 -11.29
C ALA A 56 -1.56 -8.63 -10.50
N ILE A 57 -2.20 -8.57 -9.32
CA ILE A 57 -2.57 -9.76 -8.55
C ILE A 57 -3.63 -10.58 -9.28
N LEU A 58 -4.65 -9.93 -9.84
CA LEU A 58 -5.70 -10.61 -10.60
C LEU A 58 -5.13 -11.26 -11.87
N ASP A 59 -4.26 -10.54 -12.60
CA ASP A 59 -3.60 -11.06 -13.82
C ASP A 59 -2.62 -12.20 -13.54
N ALA A 60 -2.05 -12.27 -12.33
CA ALA A 60 -1.16 -13.35 -11.91
C ALA A 60 -1.88 -14.66 -11.55
N ILE A 61 -3.21 -14.64 -11.39
CA ILE A 61 -4.01 -15.83 -11.08
C ILE A 61 -4.48 -16.46 -12.41
N PRO A 62 -4.03 -17.68 -12.77
CA PRO A 62 -4.46 -18.32 -14.00
C PRO A 62 -5.99 -18.45 -14.07
N GLY A 63 -6.56 -18.03 -15.20
CA GLY A 63 -8.00 -18.07 -15.42
C GLY A 63 -8.81 -17.07 -14.58
N ALA A 64 -8.17 -16.07 -13.97
CA ALA A 64 -8.89 -15.07 -13.17
C ALA A 64 -9.81 -14.22 -14.04
N TRP A 65 -9.34 -13.80 -15.22
CA TRP A 65 -10.15 -13.03 -16.15
C TRP A 65 -11.42 -13.78 -16.57
N GLU A 66 -11.29 -15.05 -16.96
CA GLU A 66 -12.41 -15.91 -17.35
C GLU A 66 -13.40 -16.11 -16.19
N ARG A 67 -12.89 -16.36 -14.98
CA ARG A 67 -13.73 -16.49 -13.78
C ARG A 67 -14.41 -15.18 -13.38
N THR A 68 -13.76 -14.04 -13.58
CA THR A 68 -14.37 -12.72 -13.34
C THR A 68 -15.50 -12.49 -14.34
N GLN A 69 -15.31 -12.85 -15.61
CA GLN A 69 -16.35 -12.77 -16.64
C GLN A 69 -17.52 -13.72 -16.35
N GLU A 70 -17.27 -14.93 -15.86
CA GLU A 70 -18.30 -15.87 -15.40
C GLU A 70 -19.08 -15.31 -14.21
N GLY A 71 -18.39 -14.74 -13.22
CA GLY A 71 -19.03 -14.10 -12.07
C GLY A 71 -19.90 -12.89 -12.45
N LEU A 72 -19.48 -12.12 -13.46
CA LEU A 72 -20.29 -11.03 -14.01
C LEU A 72 -21.57 -11.58 -14.68
N ALA A 73 -21.46 -12.66 -15.45
CA ALA A 73 -22.61 -13.31 -16.08
C ALA A 73 -23.56 -13.95 -15.05
N ASP A 74 -23.03 -14.49 -13.95
CA ASP A 74 -23.84 -14.99 -12.83
C ASP A 74 -24.57 -13.87 -12.10
N ALA A 75 -23.93 -12.72 -11.89
CA ALA A 75 -24.55 -11.54 -11.29
C ALA A 75 -25.69 -11.00 -12.17
N GLU A 76 -25.47 -10.88 -13.47
CA GLU A 76 -26.52 -10.46 -14.42
C GLU A 76 -27.70 -11.43 -14.47
N ALA A 77 -27.41 -12.73 -14.35
CA ALA A 77 -28.44 -13.77 -14.32
C ALA A 77 -29.08 -13.97 -12.92
N GLY A 78 -28.69 -13.17 -11.92
CA GLY A 78 -29.22 -13.24 -10.56
C GLY A 78 -28.84 -14.50 -9.79
N ARG A 79 -27.77 -15.21 -10.20
CA ARG A 79 -27.24 -16.42 -9.55
C ARG A 79 -26.22 -16.11 -8.45
N VAL A 80 -26.33 -14.94 -7.84
CA VAL A 80 -25.48 -14.49 -6.73
C VAL A 80 -26.31 -14.31 -5.47
N VAL A 81 -25.70 -14.52 -4.30
CA VAL A 81 -26.32 -14.21 -3.01
C VAL A 81 -25.72 -12.91 -2.45
N PRO A 82 -26.53 -12.06 -1.79
CA PRO A 82 -26.01 -10.93 -1.02
C PRO A 82 -25.01 -11.39 0.04
N LEU A 83 -23.98 -10.59 0.29
CA LEU A 83 -22.89 -10.95 1.20
C LEU A 83 -23.36 -11.17 2.65
N ASP A 84 -24.43 -10.49 3.06
CA ASP A 84 -25.10 -10.67 4.35
C ASP A 84 -25.94 -11.94 4.45
N GLN A 85 -26.04 -12.71 3.36
CA GLN A 85 -26.78 -13.98 3.26
C GLN A 85 -25.88 -15.19 2.98
N LEU A 86 -24.56 -15.01 3.03
CA LEU A 86 -23.56 -16.08 2.95
C LEU A 86 -23.42 -16.87 4.27
#